data_AF-A0A9C9EMK7-F1
#
_entry.id   AF-A0A9C9EMK7-F1
#
_cell.length_a   1.000
_cell.length_b   1.000
_cell.length_c   1.000
_cell.angle_alpha   90.00
_cell.angle_beta   90.00
_cell.angle_gamma   90.00
#
_symmetry.space_group_name_H-M   'P 1'
#
loop_
_entity.id
_entity.type
_entity.pdbx_description
1 polymer ?
#
loop_
_entity_poly.entity_id
_entity_poly.type
_entity_poly.pdbx_seq_one_letter_code
_entity_poly.pdbx_strand_id
1 'polypeptide(L)'
;MRNRNRHKNKRKSHIKRKWKRWLENHIRPEIEYLLRLKAIYKTLGKIFTNSKRYPQRSTFYWYLGVTYSASIVAGIYRLIDNRNDVISLLRLLNKIKQNPELISRRAYTRLNLKNESDFTRACEKRRLNEEFTEWAGSGEYIDSEIVTKDLQRINEVSKPLVKFRHKYIGHHAYNQRCFRKNIPKFKEGHKCIDELVAVFRRYYLLITYCNWDLTYKINTIERAINAFFEFGSDKSIP
;
A
#
# COMPACT_ATOMS: atom_id res chain seq x y z
N MET A 1 -27.14 -18.83 29.27
CA MET A 1 -25.78 -18.33 28.90
C MET A 1 -25.24 -18.79 27.54
N ARG A 2 -25.52 -20.01 27.03
CA ARG A 2 -24.98 -20.51 25.74
C ARG A 2 -25.34 -19.68 24.48
N ASN A 3 -26.52 -19.05 24.44
CA ASN A 3 -26.99 -18.33 23.24
C ASN A 3 -26.24 -17.00 22.99
N ARG A 4 -25.91 -16.24 24.05
CA ARG A 4 -25.18 -14.96 23.95
C ARG A 4 -23.76 -15.12 23.37
N ASN A 5 -23.06 -16.21 23.68
CA ASN A 5 -21.71 -16.47 23.17
C ASN A 5 -21.71 -16.84 21.68
N ARG A 6 -22.73 -17.56 21.20
CA ARG A 6 -22.87 -17.89 19.76
C ARG A 6 -23.07 -16.62 18.91
N HIS A 7 -23.89 -15.68 19.36
CA HIS A 7 -24.10 -14.42 18.64
C HIS A 7 -22.83 -13.55 18.58
N LYS A 8 -22.08 -13.44 19.69
CA LYS A 8 -20.80 -12.71 19.72
C LYS A 8 -19.77 -13.30 18.74
N ASN A 9 -19.64 -14.63 18.70
CA ASN A 9 -18.70 -15.29 17.79
C ASN A 9 -19.09 -15.14 16.31
N LYS A 10 -20.38 -15.22 15.98
CA LYS A 10 -20.88 -14.96 14.62
C LYS A 10 -20.57 -13.52 14.17
N ARG A 11 -20.78 -12.53 15.05
CA ARG A 11 -20.47 -11.11 14.76
C ARG A 11 -18.98 -10.90 14.51
N LYS A 12 -18.09 -11.45 15.36
CA LYS A 12 -16.63 -11.37 15.17
C LYS A 12 -16.18 -11.99 13.84
N SER A 13 -16.71 -13.16 13.49
CA SER A 13 -16.44 -13.81 12.20
C SER A 13 -16.89 -12.96 11.01
N HIS A 14 -18.07 -12.35 11.08
CA HIS A 14 -18.56 -11.45 10.04
C HIS A 14 -17.64 -10.23 9.84
N ILE A 15 -17.16 -9.62 10.93
CA ILE A 15 -16.24 -8.47 10.86
C ILE A 15 -14.90 -8.88 10.22
N LYS A 16 -14.30 -10.00 10.63
CA LYS A 16 -13.06 -10.50 10.02
C LYS A 16 -13.20 -10.73 8.52
N ARG A 17 -14.30 -11.37 8.09
CA ARG A 17 -14.60 -11.59 6.67
C ARG A 17 -14.78 -10.28 5.91
N LYS A 18 -15.39 -9.28 6.54
CA LYS A 18 -15.53 -7.93 5.97
C LYS A 18 -14.16 -7.27 5.77
N TRP A 19 -13.27 -7.33 6.78
CA TRP A 19 -11.92 -6.77 6.67
C TRP A 19 -11.07 -7.47 5.61
N LYS A 20 -11.14 -8.81 5.55
CA LYS A 20 -10.49 -9.58 4.49
C LYS A 20 -10.94 -9.12 3.09
N ARG A 21 -12.26 -8.95 2.89
CA ARG A 21 -12.80 -8.42 1.63
C ARG A 21 -12.34 -7.01 1.33
N TRP A 22 -12.27 -6.13 2.32
CA TRP A 22 -11.74 -4.77 2.16
C TRP A 22 -10.28 -4.80 1.67
N LEU A 23 -9.45 -5.64 2.28
CA LEU A 23 -8.06 -5.82 1.88
C LEU A 23 -7.95 -6.36 0.46
N GLU A 24 -8.62 -7.46 0.14
CA GLU A 24 -8.44 -8.16 -1.14
C GLU A 24 -9.05 -7.44 -2.35
N ASN A 25 -10.22 -6.80 -2.16
CA ASN A 25 -11.03 -6.30 -3.26
C ASN A 25 -10.96 -4.78 -3.44
N HIS A 26 -10.49 -4.03 -2.44
CA HIS A 26 -10.49 -2.57 -2.49
C HIS A 26 -9.10 -2.00 -2.22
N ILE A 27 -8.47 -2.36 -1.10
CA ILE A 27 -7.19 -1.78 -0.70
C ILE A 27 -6.04 -2.33 -1.56
N ARG A 28 -5.98 -3.65 -1.77
CA ARG A 28 -4.93 -4.30 -2.57
C ARG A 28 -4.88 -3.77 -4.01
N PRO A 29 -6.00 -3.66 -4.78
CA PRO A 29 -5.97 -3.08 -6.11
C PRO A 29 -5.39 -1.67 -6.17
N GLU A 30 -5.68 -0.82 -5.17
CA GLU A 30 -5.14 0.54 -5.09
C GLU A 30 -3.63 0.56 -4.80
N ILE A 31 -3.17 -0.32 -3.89
CA ILE A 31 -1.73 -0.51 -3.64
C ILE A 31 -1.03 -1.00 -4.91
N GLU A 32 -1.60 -1.99 -5.60
CA GLU A 32 -1.05 -2.50 -6.87
C GLU A 32 -0.99 -1.39 -7.91
N TYR A 33 -2.04 -0.59 -8.05
CA TYR A 33 -2.07 0.54 -8.97
C TYR A 33 -0.93 1.54 -8.70
N LEU A 34 -0.74 1.95 -7.45
CA LEU A 34 0.34 2.87 -7.06
C LEU A 34 1.74 2.30 -7.35
N LEU A 35 1.95 1.02 -7.05
CA LEU A 35 3.22 0.35 -7.33
C LEU A 35 3.51 0.27 -8.83
N ARG A 36 2.50 -0.05 -9.66
CA ARG A 36 2.64 -0.06 -11.13
C ARG A 36 3.00 1.32 -11.65
N LEU A 37 2.27 2.36 -11.23
CA LEU A 37 2.58 3.74 -11.63
C LEU A 37 4.01 4.13 -11.25
N LYS A 38 4.43 3.81 -10.02
CA LYS A 38 5.79 4.08 -9.53
C LYS A 38 6.86 3.37 -10.37
N ALA A 39 6.65 2.09 -10.69
CA ALA A 39 7.55 1.31 -11.53
C ALA A 39 7.65 1.90 -12.94
N ILE A 40 6.51 2.12 -13.61
CA ILE A 40 6.43 2.72 -14.94
C ILE A 40 7.19 4.06 -14.98
N TYR A 41 6.89 4.96 -14.04
CA TYR A 41 7.53 6.28 -13.99
C TYR A 41 9.04 6.19 -13.76
N LYS A 42 9.50 5.30 -12.87
CA LYS A 42 10.94 5.09 -12.63
C LYS A 42 11.64 4.53 -13.86
N THR A 43 11.04 3.54 -14.53
CA THR A 43 11.63 2.91 -15.72
C THR A 43 11.71 3.89 -16.87
N LEU A 44 10.62 4.61 -17.16
CA LEU A 44 10.62 5.69 -18.17
C LEU A 44 11.64 6.77 -17.83
N GLY A 45 11.73 7.18 -16.56
CA GLY A 45 12.71 8.15 -16.10
C GLY A 45 14.15 7.74 -16.46
N LYS A 46 14.52 6.48 -16.17
CA LYS A 46 15.86 5.94 -16.51
C LYS A 46 16.13 5.95 -18.02
N ILE A 47 15.15 5.51 -18.83
CA ILE A 47 15.27 5.48 -20.28
C ILE A 47 15.52 6.88 -20.83
N PHE A 48 14.76 7.86 -20.36
CA PHE A 48 14.82 9.22 -20.87
C PHE A 48 16.05 10.00 -20.36
N THR A 49 16.47 9.83 -19.11
CA THR A 49 17.66 10.53 -18.58
C THR A 49 18.95 10.04 -19.23
N ASN A 50 19.01 8.78 -19.67
CA ASN A 50 20.22 8.19 -20.22
C ASN A 50 20.32 8.31 -21.75
N SER A 51 19.28 8.82 -22.41
CA SER A 51 19.20 8.87 -23.86
C SER A 51 19.55 10.25 -24.41
N LYS A 52 20.45 10.28 -25.41
CA LYS A 52 20.70 11.49 -26.22
C LYS A 52 19.57 11.77 -27.22
N ARG A 53 18.67 10.80 -27.45
CA ARG A 53 17.59 10.85 -28.46
C ARG A 53 16.43 11.74 -28.03
N TYR A 54 16.19 11.90 -26.73
CA TYR A 54 15.02 12.61 -26.22
C TYR A 54 15.39 13.96 -25.58
N PRO A 55 14.83 15.07 -26.06
CA PRO A 55 15.18 16.40 -25.55
C PRO A 55 14.64 16.60 -24.14
N GLN A 56 15.52 16.90 -23.16
CA GLN A 56 15.17 17.01 -21.73
C GLN A 56 14.07 18.03 -21.39
N ARG A 57 13.76 18.96 -22.30
CA ARG A 57 12.67 19.92 -22.17
C ARG A 57 11.66 19.70 -23.29
N SER A 58 10.61 18.95 -23.00
CA SER A 58 9.48 18.74 -23.90
C SER A 58 8.16 18.85 -23.15
N THR A 59 7.12 19.30 -23.84
CA THR A 59 5.75 19.33 -23.31
C THR A 59 5.30 17.95 -22.84
N PHE A 60 5.82 16.89 -23.48
CA PHE A 60 5.61 15.50 -23.07
C PHE A 60 6.10 15.23 -21.64
N TYR A 61 7.31 15.65 -21.26
CA TYR A 61 7.82 15.43 -19.90
C TYR A 61 7.04 16.18 -18.85
N TRP A 62 6.63 17.41 -19.16
CA TRP A 62 5.76 18.18 -18.29
C TRP A 62 4.41 17.47 -18.09
N TYR A 63 3.77 17.03 -19.19
CA TYR A 63 2.49 16.33 -19.15
C TYR A 63 2.58 15.00 -18.39
N LEU A 64 3.63 14.21 -18.63
CA LEU A 64 3.88 12.96 -17.93
C LEU A 64 4.05 13.21 -16.42
N GLY A 65 4.84 14.21 -16.05
CA GLY A 65 5.06 14.60 -14.65
C GLY A 65 3.77 15.03 -13.94
N VAL A 66 2.96 15.88 -14.58
CA VAL A 66 1.67 16.33 -14.03
C VAL A 66 0.68 15.17 -13.90
N THR A 67 0.53 14.35 -14.94
CA THR A 67 -0.40 13.21 -14.95
C THR A 67 -0.01 12.18 -13.90
N TYR A 68 1.29 11.84 -13.82
CA TYR A 68 1.81 10.95 -12.80
C TYR A 68 1.57 11.49 -11.39
N SER A 69 1.88 12.77 -11.15
CA SER A 69 1.66 13.42 -9.85
C SER A 69 0.20 13.35 -9.43
N ALA A 70 -0.72 13.73 -10.32
CA ALA A 70 -2.15 13.71 -10.05
C ALA A 70 -2.63 12.28 -9.73
N SER A 71 -2.17 11.30 -10.51
CA SER A 71 -2.56 9.89 -10.36
C SER A 71 -2.10 9.29 -9.03
N ILE A 72 -0.83 9.48 -8.65
CA ILE A 72 -0.32 8.95 -7.37
C ILE A 72 -0.96 9.66 -6.18
N VAL A 73 -1.18 10.96 -6.25
CA VAL A 73 -1.80 11.73 -5.16
C VAL A 73 -3.26 11.31 -4.98
N ALA A 74 -3.99 11.07 -6.07
CA ALA A 74 -5.35 10.54 -6.01
C ALA A 74 -5.40 9.14 -5.39
N GLY A 75 -4.52 8.22 -5.81
CA GLY A 75 -4.46 6.87 -5.25
C GLY A 75 -4.06 6.84 -3.77
N ILE A 76 -3.08 7.64 -3.37
CA ILE A 76 -2.70 7.83 -1.96
C ILE A 76 -3.89 8.35 -1.17
N TYR A 77 -4.61 9.34 -1.69
CA TYR A 77 -5.77 9.91 -0.99
C TYR A 77 -6.87 8.88 -0.75
N ARG A 78 -7.17 8.00 -1.74
CA ARG A 78 -8.14 6.90 -1.57
C ARG A 78 -7.76 5.96 -0.42
N LEU A 79 -6.47 5.72 -0.21
CA LEU A 79 -5.97 4.84 0.87
C LEU A 79 -5.95 5.49 2.25
N ILE A 80 -5.87 6.82 2.33
CA ILE A 80 -5.81 7.58 3.60
C ILE A 80 -7.11 8.30 3.96
N ASP A 81 -8.15 8.24 3.12
CA ASP A 81 -9.44 8.86 3.42
C ASP A 81 -10.08 8.19 4.65
N ASN A 82 -10.40 8.95 5.69
CA ASN A 82 -10.96 8.43 6.95
C ASN A 82 -12.48 8.58 7.08
N ARG A 83 -13.18 9.02 6.02
CA ARG A 83 -14.63 9.18 6.09
C ARG A 83 -15.33 7.84 6.33
N ASN A 84 -16.53 7.91 6.92
CA ASN A 84 -17.30 6.75 7.33
C ASN A 84 -18.07 6.06 6.18
N ASP A 85 -18.01 6.62 4.97
CA ASP A 85 -18.64 6.12 3.74
C ASP A 85 -17.64 5.45 2.78
N VAL A 86 -16.33 5.57 3.03
CA VAL A 86 -15.27 5.03 2.15
C VAL A 86 -14.55 3.79 2.70
N ILE A 87 -14.04 2.92 1.82
CA ILE A 87 -13.14 1.83 2.22
C ILE A 87 -11.70 2.29 1.95
N SER A 88 -10.88 2.33 3.00
CA SER A 88 -9.49 2.76 2.93
C SER A 88 -8.63 1.99 3.93
N LEU A 89 -7.30 2.07 3.76
CA LEU A 89 -6.36 1.46 4.69
C LEU A 89 -6.43 2.16 6.05
N LEU A 90 -6.43 3.49 6.08
CA LEU A 90 -6.48 4.26 7.33
C LEU A 90 -7.76 3.94 8.14
N ARG A 91 -8.90 3.80 7.47
CA ARG A 91 -10.15 3.42 8.11
C ARG A 91 -10.10 1.99 8.65
N LEU A 92 -9.51 1.05 7.91
CA LEU A 92 -9.33 -0.32 8.39
C LEU A 92 -8.47 -0.34 9.66
N LEU A 93 -7.35 0.39 9.69
CA LEU A 93 -6.48 0.50 10.87
C LEU A 93 -7.23 1.08 12.08
N ASN A 94 -8.02 2.14 11.90
CA ASN A 94 -8.86 2.68 12.96
C ASN A 94 -9.87 1.62 13.50
N LYS A 95 -10.41 0.77 12.62
CA LYS A 95 -11.30 -0.33 13.04
C LYS A 95 -10.56 -1.45 13.77
N ILE A 96 -9.31 -1.74 13.39
CA ILE A 96 -8.44 -2.69 14.08
C ILE A 96 -8.08 -2.18 15.47
N LYS A 97 -7.66 -0.92 15.60
CA LYS A 97 -7.38 -0.26 16.88
C LYS A 97 -8.58 -0.34 17.84
N GLN A 98 -9.81 -0.24 17.33
CA GLN A 98 -11.04 -0.36 18.11
C GLN A 98 -11.41 -1.80 18.48
N ASN A 99 -10.85 -2.81 17.80
CA ASN A 99 -11.19 -4.22 17.98
C ASN A 99 -9.94 -5.10 17.85
N PRO A 100 -8.90 -4.89 18.69
CA PRO A 100 -7.62 -5.59 18.58
C PRO A 100 -7.80 -7.10 18.74
N GLU A 101 -8.81 -7.55 19.49
CA GLU A 101 -9.08 -8.97 19.75
C GLU A 101 -9.52 -9.77 18.51
N LEU A 102 -9.79 -9.08 17.39
CA LEU A 102 -10.04 -9.71 16.11
C LEU A 102 -8.74 -10.16 15.40
N ILE A 103 -7.57 -9.72 15.83
CA ILE A 103 -6.28 -10.22 15.34
C ILE A 103 -5.61 -10.89 16.53
N SER A 104 -5.62 -12.22 16.55
CA SER A 104 -5.14 -13.04 17.68
C SER A 104 -4.04 -13.98 17.25
N ARG A 105 -3.02 -14.12 18.09
CA ARG A 105 -1.89 -15.04 17.94
C ARG A 105 -2.34 -16.48 17.72
N ARG A 106 -3.32 -16.95 18.50
CA ARG A 106 -3.88 -18.30 18.33
C ARG A 106 -4.50 -18.53 16.94
N ALA A 107 -5.21 -17.54 16.39
CA ALA A 107 -5.79 -17.67 15.05
C ALA A 107 -4.71 -17.66 13.97
N TYR A 108 -3.69 -16.80 14.13
CA TYR A 108 -2.56 -16.66 13.21
C TYR A 108 -1.77 -17.95 13.08
N THR A 109 -1.32 -18.50 14.21
CA THR A 109 -0.58 -19.76 14.23
C THR A 109 -1.41 -20.94 13.70
N ARG A 110 -2.67 -21.07 14.13
CA ARG A 110 -3.52 -22.20 13.72
C ARG A 110 -3.79 -22.24 12.21
N LEU A 111 -4.03 -21.09 11.57
CA LEU A 111 -4.42 -21.06 10.17
C LEU A 111 -3.24 -21.26 9.22
N ASN A 112 -2.04 -20.83 9.62
CA ASN A 112 -0.81 -21.09 8.86
C ASN A 112 -0.30 -22.54 9.01
N LEU A 113 -0.62 -23.23 10.11
CA LEU A 113 -0.24 -24.63 10.33
C LEU A 113 -1.16 -25.67 9.66
N LYS A 114 -2.18 -25.25 8.90
CA LYS A 114 -3.27 -26.17 8.47
C LYS A 114 -2.82 -27.29 7.53
N ASN A 115 -1.65 -27.17 6.91
CA ASN A 115 -1.12 -28.11 5.91
C ASN A 115 0.29 -28.64 6.26
N GLU A 116 0.76 -28.42 7.49
CA GLU A 116 2.10 -28.86 7.91
C GLU A 116 2.08 -30.31 8.42
N SER A 117 3.11 -31.08 8.07
CA SER A 117 3.37 -32.39 8.68
C SER A 117 3.63 -32.25 10.19
N ASP A 118 3.37 -33.30 10.97
CA ASP A 118 3.59 -33.24 12.42
C ASP A 118 5.08 -33.00 12.80
N PHE A 119 6.03 -33.41 11.95
CA PHE A 119 7.47 -33.23 12.16
C PHE A 119 7.91 -31.76 12.10
N THR A 120 7.33 -30.95 11.21
CA THR A 120 7.68 -29.52 11.03
C THR A 120 6.89 -28.58 11.95
N ARG A 121 5.83 -29.10 12.58
CA ARG A 121 4.82 -28.30 13.29
C ARG A 121 5.35 -27.50 14.47
N ALA A 122 6.29 -28.05 15.25
CA ALA A 122 6.85 -27.37 16.42
C ALA A 122 7.73 -26.17 16.01
N CYS A 123 8.65 -26.38 15.08
CA CYS A 123 9.51 -25.33 14.52
C CYS A 123 8.68 -24.25 13.83
N GLU A 124 7.70 -24.63 13.03
CA GLU A 124 6.84 -23.69 12.31
C GLU A 124 5.95 -22.89 13.27
N LYS A 125 5.41 -23.53 14.30
CA LYS A 125 4.66 -22.84 15.35
C LYS A 125 5.56 -21.82 16.07
N ARG A 126 6.83 -22.12 16.32
CA ARG A 126 7.78 -21.17 16.90
C ARG A 126 8.01 -19.98 15.97
N ARG A 127 8.34 -20.24 14.70
CA ARG A 127 8.53 -19.21 13.67
C ARG A 127 7.32 -18.28 13.55
N LEU A 128 6.11 -18.83 13.48
CA LEU A 128 4.85 -18.07 13.40
C LEU A 128 4.55 -17.24 14.66
N ASN A 129 5.00 -17.70 15.84
CA ASN A 129 4.88 -16.92 17.07
C ASN A 129 5.88 -15.77 17.10
N GLU A 130 7.12 -16.00 16.67
CA GLU A 130 8.14 -14.96 16.53
C GLU A 130 7.69 -13.90 15.53
N GLU A 131 7.19 -14.33 14.37
CA GLU A 131 6.58 -13.46 13.36
C GLU A 131 5.39 -12.67 13.93
N PHE A 132 4.42 -13.32 14.58
CA PHE A 132 3.32 -12.57 15.21
C PHE A 132 3.83 -11.54 16.23
N THR A 133 4.86 -11.87 17.02
CA THR A 133 5.47 -10.93 17.97
C THR A 133 6.07 -9.72 17.27
N GLU A 134 6.81 -9.93 16.18
CA GLU A 134 7.40 -8.86 15.37
C GLU A 134 6.33 -7.92 14.79
N TRP A 135 5.25 -8.49 14.24
CA TRP A 135 4.26 -7.73 13.47
C TRP A 135 3.10 -7.18 14.32
N ALA A 136 2.78 -7.82 15.43
CA ALA A 136 1.59 -7.53 16.23
C ALA A 136 1.85 -7.40 17.74
N GLY A 137 3.09 -7.57 18.20
CA GLY A 137 3.48 -7.47 19.61
C GLY A 137 3.40 -8.80 20.37
N SER A 138 3.99 -8.83 21.57
CA SER A 138 4.15 -10.06 22.37
C SER A 138 2.86 -10.63 22.97
N GLY A 139 1.77 -9.85 22.97
CA GLY A 139 0.47 -10.25 23.53
C GLY A 139 -0.27 -11.33 22.74
N GLU A 140 -1.44 -11.72 23.26
CA GLU A 140 -2.37 -12.65 22.58
C GLU A 140 -3.09 -11.99 21.40
N TYR A 141 -3.26 -10.67 21.45
CA TYR A 141 -3.91 -9.87 20.42
C TYR A 141 -2.95 -8.82 19.88
N ILE A 142 -3.28 -8.24 18.71
CA ILE A 142 -2.49 -7.12 18.18
C ILE A 142 -2.42 -5.97 19.18
N ASP A 143 -1.22 -5.46 19.40
CA ASP A 143 -0.97 -4.29 20.22
C ASP A 143 -1.54 -3.03 19.53
N SER A 144 -2.45 -2.35 20.23
CA SER A 144 -3.08 -1.12 19.73
C SER A 144 -2.09 0.04 19.59
N GLU A 145 -0.95 -0.01 20.29
CA GLU A 145 0.10 0.98 20.16
C GLU A 145 0.86 0.83 18.83
N ILE A 146 1.07 -0.40 18.35
CA ILE A 146 1.62 -0.65 17.00
C ILE A 146 0.70 -0.02 15.94
N VAL A 147 -0.61 -0.25 16.06
CA VAL A 147 -1.61 0.33 15.14
C VAL A 147 -1.61 1.86 15.22
N THR A 148 -1.45 2.42 16.43
CA THR A 148 -1.38 3.88 16.63
C THR A 148 -0.15 4.48 15.96
N LYS A 149 1.00 3.84 16.09
CA LYS A 149 2.24 4.27 15.42
C LYS A 149 2.11 4.20 13.90
N ASP A 150 1.48 3.17 13.35
CA ASP A 150 1.25 3.07 11.90
C ASP A 150 0.32 4.19 11.39
N LEU A 151 -0.75 4.48 12.12
CA LEU A 151 -1.64 5.61 11.82
C LEU A 151 -0.89 6.94 11.83
N GLN A 152 -0.03 7.17 12.83
CA GLN A 152 0.80 8.37 12.92
C GLN A 152 1.77 8.49 11.74
N ARG A 153 2.51 7.42 11.43
CA ARG A 153 3.44 7.40 10.29
C ARG A 153 2.75 7.73 8.98
N ILE A 154 1.59 7.11 8.70
CA ILE A 154 0.80 7.40 7.49
C ILE A 154 0.40 8.88 7.45
N ASN A 155 -0.09 9.42 8.55
CA ASN A 155 -0.49 10.83 8.61
C ASN A 155 0.69 11.77 8.37
N GLU A 156 1.85 11.49 8.97
CA GLU A 156 3.06 12.30 8.81
C GLU A 156 3.55 12.32 7.37
N VAL A 157 3.69 11.14 6.73
CA VAL A 157 4.23 11.06 5.36
C VAL A 157 3.24 11.55 4.30
N SER A 158 1.94 11.50 4.58
CA SER A 158 0.90 11.96 3.64
C SER A 158 0.54 13.44 3.78
N LYS A 159 0.86 14.09 4.91
CA LYS A 159 0.51 15.50 5.19
C LYS A 159 0.92 16.47 4.06
N PRO A 160 2.13 16.40 3.48
CA PRO A 160 2.50 17.28 2.36
C PRO A 160 1.63 17.06 1.12
N LEU A 161 1.26 15.80 0.86
CA LEU A 161 0.50 15.38 -0.32
C LEU A 161 -0.98 15.78 -0.21
N VAL A 162 -1.55 15.74 1.00
CA VAL A 162 -2.91 16.24 1.26
C VAL A 162 -2.99 17.74 0.98
N LYS A 163 -2.02 18.51 1.47
CA LYS A 163 -1.92 19.96 1.21
C LYS A 163 -1.76 20.22 -0.29
N PHE A 164 -0.92 19.45 -0.97
CA PHE A 164 -0.73 19.53 -2.40
C PHE A 164 -2.02 19.22 -3.17
N ARG A 165 -2.70 18.11 -2.89
CA ARG A 165 -3.98 17.76 -3.52
C ARG A 165 -4.99 18.89 -3.41
N HIS A 166 -5.24 19.36 -2.20
CA HIS A 166 -6.27 20.36 -1.97
C HIS A 166 -5.97 21.65 -2.75
N LYS A 167 -4.73 22.15 -2.66
CA LYS A 167 -4.37 23.47 -3.21
C LYS A 167 -4.01 23.43 -4.69
N TYR A 168 -3.23 22.44 -5.13
CA TYR A 168 -2.77 22.34 -6.51
C TYR A 168 -3.75 21.61 -7.42
N ILE A 169 -4.27 20.47 -6.99
CA ILE A 169 -5.16 19.66 -7.83
C ILE A 169 -6.60 20.19 -7.74
N GLY A 170 -7.10 20.48 -6.54
CA GLY A 170 -8.48 20.90 -6.33
C GLY A 170 -8.76 22.38 -6.64
N HIS A 171 -7.82 23.27 -6.34
CA HIS A 171 -8.02 24.72 -6.43
C HIS A 171 -7.14 25.43 -7.46
N HIS A 172 -6.38 24.69 -8.29
CA HIS A 172 -5.56 25.26 -9.36
C HIS A 172 -4.66 26.42 -8.90
N ALA A 173 -4.12 26.39 -7.68
CA ALA A 173 -3.32 27.47 -7.10
C ALA A 173 -1.90 27.61 -7.71
N TYR A 174 -1.66 27.12 -8.94
CA TYR A 174 -0.34 27.07 -9.59
C TYR A 174 0.28 28.45 -9.88
N ASN A 175 -0.56 29.49 -9.94
CA ASN A 175 -0.13 30.88 -10.12
C ASN A 175 0.20 31.61 -8.81
N GLN A 176 -0.06 31.00 -7.65
CA GLN A 176 0.21 31.63 -6.36
C GLN A 176 1.68 31.43 -5.95
N ARG A 177 2.44 32.52 -5.85
CA ARG A 177 3.90 32.54 -5.63
C ARG A 177 4.34 31.81 -4.36
N CYS A 178 3.54 31.86 -3.30
CA CYS A 178 3.81 31.18 -2.02
C CYS A 178 3.71 29.64 -2.10
N PHE A 179 2.97 29.11 -3.08
CA PHE A 179 2.82 27.67 -3.26
C PHE A 179 3.91 27.07 -4.13
N ARG A 180 4.52 27.84 -5.04
CA ARG A 180 5.61 27.34 -5.91
C ARG A 180 6.84 26.90 -5.11
N LYS A 181 7.09 27.50 -3.94
CA LYS A 181 8.24 27.18 -3.08
C LYS A 181 8.07 25.87 -2.28
N ASN A 182 6.85 25.38 -2.11
CA ASN A 182 6.52 24.29 -1.18
C ASN A 182 5.79 23.12 -1.86
N ILE A 183 6.10 22.86 -3.14
CA ILE A 183 5.57 21.71 -3.87
C ILE A 183 6.29 20.44 -3.40
N PRO A 184 5.56 19.40 -2.95
CA PRO A 184 6.19 18.11 -2.66
C PRO A 184 6.88 17.56 -3.90
N LYS A 185 8.09 17.05 -3.74
CA LYS A 185 8.80 16.37 -4.83
C LYS A 185 8.24 14.95 -5.00
N PHE A 186 8.60 14.31 -6.11
CA PHE A 186 8.24 12.90 -6.35
C PHE A 186 8.73 11.96 -5.24
N LYS A 187 9.86 12.30 -4.59
CA LYS A 187 10.40 11.54 -3.46
C LYS A 187 9.41 11.46 -2.29
N GLU A 188 8.71 12.54 -1.94
CA GLU A 188 7.68 12.50 -0.90
C GLU A 188 6.52 11.58 -1.29
N GLY A 189 6.07 11.65 -2.55
CA GLY A 189 5.05 10.73 -3.09
C GLY A 189 5.47 9.26 -3.01
N HIS A 190 6.71 8.96 -3.44
CA HIS A 190 7.26 7.62 -3.41
C HIS A 190 7.43 7.08 -1.99
N LYS A 191 7.91 7.93 -1.06
CA LYS A 191 8.03 7.58 0.36
C LYS A 191 6.66 7.24 0.95
N CYS A 192 5.63 8.04 0.66
CA CYS A 192 4.28 7.75 1.13
C CYS A 192 3.75 6.42 0.57
N ILE A 193 4.02 6.09 -0.70
CA ILE A 193 3.64 4.79 -1.28
C ILE A 193 4.36 3.65 -0.54
N ASP A 194 5.66 3.78 -0.27
CA ASP A 194 6.44 2.74 0.40
C ASP A 194 5.92 2.48 1.82
N GLU A 195 5.60 3.53 2.58
CA GLU A 195 5.00 3.39 3.91
C GLU A 195 3.62 2.72 3.85
N LEU A 196 2.76 3.13 2.90
CA LEU A 196 1.44 2.50 2.72
C LEU A 196 1.56 1.01 2.37
N VAL A 197 2.54 0.63 1.55
CA VAL A 197 2.82 -0.76 1.18
C VAL A 197 3.33 -1.56 2.38
N ALA A 198 4.26 -1.00 3.16
CA ALA A 198 4.81 -1.66 4.34
C ALA A 198 3.71 -1.94 5.38
N VAL A 199 2.87 -0.94 5.65
CA VAL A 199 1.71 -1.08 6.53
C VAL A 199 0.71 -2.09 5.94
N PHE A 200 0.34 -1.95 4.66
CA PHE A 200 -0.58 -2.88 4.01
C PHE A 200 -0.13 -4.34 4.13
N ARG A 201 1.16 -4.64 3.85
CA ARG A 201 1.73 -6.00 3.94
C ARG A 201 1.53 -6.62 5.32
N ARG A 202 1.82 -5.86 6.38
CA ARG A 202 1.59 -6.27 7.78
C ARG A 202 0.16 -6.72 8.00
N TYR A 203 -0.80 -5.85 7.72
CA TYR A 203 -2.20 -6.11 8.04
C TYR A 203 -2.84 -7.11 7.08
N TYR A 204 -2.36 -7.19 5.85
CA TYR A 204 -2.73 -8.25 4.92
C TYR A 204 -2.33 -9.60 5.51
N LEU A 205 -1.07 -9.79 5.86
CA LEU A 205 -0.56 -11.01 6.48
C LEU A 205 -1.35 -11.39 7.75
N LEU A 206 -1.51 -10.46 8.69
CA LEU A 206 -2.19 -10.71 9.97
C LEU A 206 -3.68 -11.07 9.84
N ILE A 207 -4.36 -10.61 8.79
CA ILE A 207 -5.81 -10.82 8.58
C ILE A 207 -6.09 -11.97 7.61
N THR A 208 -5.30 -12.11 6.56
CA THR A 208 -5.53 -13.10 5.49
C THR A 208 -4.71 -14.37 5.70
N TYR A 209 -3.65 -14.32 6.52
CA TYR A 209 -2.69 -15.41 6.71
C TYR A 209 -1.97 -15.77 5.41
N CYS A 210 -1.80 -14.80 4.50
CA CYS A 210 -1.03 -14.97 3.28
C CYS A 210 -0.01 -13.86 3.17
N ASN A 211 1.21 -14.23 2.78
CA ASN A 211 2.17 -13.25 2.35
C ASN A 211 1.76 -12.72 0.97
N TRP A 212 1.82 -11.40 0.77
CA TRP A 212 1.51 -10.77 -0.50
C TRP A 212 2.78 -10.20 -1.12
N ASP A 213 3.09 -10.68 -2.32
CA ASP A 213 4.20 -10.20 -3.11
C ASP A 213 3.76 -9.82 -4.53
N LEU A 214 4.25 -8.68 -5.00
CA LEU A 214 4.00 -8.13 -6.33
C LEU A 214 5.26 -8.08 -7.19
N THR A 215 6.39 -8.52 -6.67
CA THR A 215 7.71 -8.39 -7.30
C THR A 215 7.71 -8.95 -8.72
N TYR A 216 7.16 -10.15 -8.93
CA TYR A 216 7.05 -10.75 -10.27
C TYR A 216 6.26 -9.89 -11.28
N LYS A 217 5.13 -9.32 -10.85
CA LYS A 217 4.31 -8.46 -11.75
C LYS A 217 5.03 -7.15 -12.07
N ILE A 218 5.70 -6.55 -11.09
CA ILE A 218 6.51 -5.33 -11.31
C ILE A 218 7.64 -5.63 -12.29
N ASN A 219 8.42 -6.68 -12.06
CA ASN A 219 9.51 -7.09 -12.95
C ASN A 219 9.03 -7.37 -14.38
N THR A 220 7.82 -7.90 -14.53
CA THR A 220 7.22 -8.16 -15.84
C THR A 220 6.86 -6.85 -16.57
N ILE A 221 6.33 -5.85 -15.86
CA ILE A 221 6.07 -4.53 -16.43
C ILE A 221 7.37 -3.84 -16.82
N GLU A 222 8.39 -3.88 -15.97
CA GLU A 222 9.70 -3.28 -16.24
C GLU A 222 10.35 -3.90 -17.48
N ARG A 223 10.34 -5.23 -17.58
CA ARG A 223 10.82 -5.96 -18.77
C ARG A 223 10.06 -5.57 -20.03
N ALA A 224 8.73 -5.50 -19.98
CA ALA A 224 7.92 -5.13 -21.14
C ALA A 224 8.21 -3.71 -21.64
N ILE A 225 8.41 -2.76 -20.72
CA ILE A 225 8.79 -1.38 -21.08
C ILE A 225 10.18 -1.36 -21.71
N ASN A 226 11.17 -2.01 -21.09
CA ASN A 226 12.53 -2.03 -21.64
C ASN A 226 12.56 -2.65 -23.04
N ALA A 227 11.90 -3.80 -23.22
CA ALA A 227 11.80 -4.46 -24.52
C ALA A 227 11.20 -3.52 -25.59
N PHE A 228 10.11 -2.82 -25.28
CA PHE A 228 9.48 -1.87 -26.21
C PHE A 228 10.47 -0.78 -26.68
N PHE A 229 11.30 -0.24 -25.79
CA PHE A 229 12.26 0.80 -26.13
C PHE A 229 13.55 0.27 -26.79
N GLU A 230 13.96 -0.96 -26.49
CA GLU A 230 15.10 -1.63 -27.15
C GLU A 230 14.78 -1.99 -28.61
N PHE A 231 13.60 -2.57 -28.89
CA PHE A 231 13.17 -2.88 -30.26
C PHE A 231 12.86 -1.62 -31.10
N GLY A 232 12.60 -0.47 -30.45
CA GLY A 232 12.39 0.82 -31.12
C GLY A 232 13.68 1.58 -31.46
N SER A 233 14.86 1.11 -31.01
CA SER A 233 16.16 1.66 -31.40
C SER A 233 16.74 1.03 -32.67
N ASP A 234 16.27 -0.15 -33.07
CA ASP A 234 16.88 -0.96 -34.12
C ASP A 234 16.18 -0.84 -35.50
N LYS A 235 15.36 0.20 -35.67
CA LYS A 235 14.82 0.56 -36.99
C LYS A 235 15.31 1.95 -37.37
N SER A 236 16.37 1.95 -38.18
CA SER A 236 16.44 2.83 -39.34
C SER A 236 15.09 2.78 -40.04
N ILE A 237 14.27 3.79 -39.80
CA ILE A 237 13.10 4.06 -40.64
C ILE A 237 13.70 4.64 -41.93
N PRO A 238 13.54 3.97 -43.09
CA PRO A 238 13.88 4.58 -44.38
C PRO A 238 13.05 5.83 -44.64
#